data_AF-A0A803TTW0-F1
#
_entry.id   AF-A0A803TTW0-F1
#
_cell.length_a   1.000
_cell.length_b   1.000
_cell.length_c   1.000
_cell.angle_alpha   90.00
_cell.angle_beta   90.00
_cell.angle_gamma   90.00
#
_symmetry.space_group_name_H-M   'P 1'
#
loop_
_entity.id
_entity.type
_entity.pdbx_description
1 polymer ?
#
loop_
_entity_poly.entity_id
_entity_poly.type
_entity_poly.pdbx_seq_one_letter_code
_entity_poly.pdbx_strand_id
1 'polypeptide(L)'
;MCIKKREQSERIPIYDSKRFFGHVYHLLISRFYLTLPFLSNLNRFPILPLLLKVILNDVIKFMAVYIVFLLGFGVALAALIETCPEDSKCSNYSTLGSVEVELFRLTLGLGDLDINENAKYPILFLLLLISYVVLTFVLLLNMLIALMGETVEDISKESEHIWRLQRARTIVETEKLLPKFLRKKFQLGEWCKVADNDTRLCLRINEVKWTEWKTHVSFINEDPGPTGNEHI
;
A
#
# COMPACT_ATOMS: atom_id res chain seq x y z
N MET A 1 -0.40 -36.08 -75.04
CA MET A 1 0.84 -35.33 -74.75
C MET A 1 0.76 -34.81 -73.32
N CYS A 2 1.74 -35.15 -72.50
CA CYS A 2 1.72 -35.07 -71.04
C CYS A 2 1.75 -33.63 -70.47
N ILE A 3 0.85 -33.42 -69.50
CA ILE A 3 1.00 -32.75 -68.18
C ILE A 3 2.08 -31.66 -68.04
N LYS A 4 1.64 -30.45 -67.66
CA LYS A 4 2.22 -29.73 -66.50
C LYS A 4 1.19 -28.82 -65.84
N LYS A 5 0.40 -29.38 -64.92
CA LYS A 5 -0.44 -28.61 -64.00
C LYS A 5 0.49 -28.03 -62.92
N ARG A 6 0.67 -26.71 -62.93
CA ARG A 6 1.53 -25.98 -61.98
C ARG A 6 0.76 -25.82 -60.68
N GLU A 7 0.99 -26.74 -59.75
CA GLU A 7 0.44 -26.71 -58.40
C GLU A 7 1.23 -25.68 -57.59
N GLN A 8 0.66 -24.50 -57.44
CA GLN A 8 1.21 -23.43 -56.60
C GLN A 8 0.75 -23.70 -55.17
N SER A 9 1.47 -24.57 -54.48
CA SER A 9 1.37 -24.73 -53.03
C SER A 9 1.90 -23.45 -52.38
N GLU A 10 1.00 -22.54 -52.01
CA GLU A 10 1.30 -21.48 -51.05
C GLU A 10 1.69 -22.13 -49.73
N ARG A 11 3.00 -22.28 -49.50
CA ARG A 11 3.53 -22.48 -48.16
C ARG A 11 3.23 -21.21 -47.36
N ILE A 12 2.10 -21.22 -46.66
CA ILE A 12 1.89 -20.38 -45.49
C ILE A 12 3.06 -20.73 -44.54
N PRO A 13 3.92 -19.77 -44.16
CA PRO A 13 4.98 -20.08 -43.21
C PRO A 13 4.31 -20.53 -41.92
N ILE A 14 4.50 -21.80 -41.55
CA ILE A 14 4.18 -22.29 -40.21
C ILE A 14 5.06 -21.50 -39.27
N TYR A 15 4.51 -20.39 -38.79
CA TYR A 15 5.14 -19.54 -37.81
C TYR A 15 5.31 -20.42 -36.57
N ASP A 16 6.55 -20.75 -36.24
CA ASP A 16 6.89 -21.64 -35.14
C ASP A 16 6.28 -21.09 -33.85
N SER A 17 5.17 -21.69 -33.41
CA SER A 17 4.38 -21.27 -32.25
C SER A 17 5.26 -21.13 -31.01
N LYS A 18 6.29 -21.98 -30.88
CA LYS A 18 7.24 -21.93 -29.76
C LYS A 18 8.12 -20.68 -29.80
N ARG A 19 8.54 -20.25 -31.00
CA ARG A 19 9.35 -19.05 -31.19
C ARG A 19 8.53 -17.78 -31.03
N PHE A 20 7.27 -17.78 -31.46
CA PHE A 20 6.33 -16.69 -31.21
C PHE A 20 6.01 -16.56 -29.71
N PHE A 21 5.68 -17.66 -29.03
CA PHE A 21 5.45 -17.65 -27.58
C PHE A 21 6.67 -17.20 -26.81
N GLY A 22 7.88 -17.62 -27.22
CA GLY A 22 9.13 -17.18 -26.61
C GLY A 22 9.36 -15.67 -26.75
N HIS A 23 9.12 -15.09 -27.92
CA HIS A 23 9.23 -13.64 -28.13
C HIS A 23 8.17 -12.86 -27.35
N VAL A 24 6.93 -13.33 -27.32
CA VAL A 24 5.85 -12.71 -26.53
C VAL A 24 6.18 -12.78 -25.04
N TYR A 25 6.63 -13.94 -24.53
CA TYR A 25 7.02 -14.11 -23.14
C TYR A 25 8.21 -13.21 -22.75
N HIS A 26 9.23 -13.11 -23.61
CA HIS A 26 10.38 -12.23 -23.36
C HIS A 26 10.02 -10.73 -23.44
N LEU A 27 9.08 -10.36 -24.31
CA LEU A 27 8.54 -8.99 -24.38
C LEU A 27 7.66 -8.66 -23.18
N LEU A 28 6.84 -9.61 -22.72
CA LEU A 28 6.02 -9.45 -21.50
C LEU A 28 6.90 -9.35 -20.26
N ILE A 29 7.94 -10.18 -20.17
CA ILE A 29 8.94 -10.14 -19.10
C ILE A 29 9.74 -8.83 -19.14
N SER A 30 10.26 -8.46 -20.31
CA SER A 30 11.02 -7.21 -20.47
C SER A 30 10.16 -5.99 -20.13
N ARG A 31 8.90 -5.96 -20.59
CA ARG A 31 7.93 -4.94 -20.20
C ARG A 31 7.63 -4.99 -18.71
N PHE A 32 7.43 -6.17 -18.11
CA PHE A 32 7.23 -6.32 -16.67
C PHE A 32 8.42 -5.80 -15.86
N TYR A 33 9.65 -6.11 -16.26
CA TYR A 33 10.89 -5.60 -15.63
C TYR A 33 11.13 -4.11 -15.88
N LEU A 34 10.67 -3.53 -17.00
CA LEU A 34 10.70 -2.08 -17.25
C LEU A 34 9.56 -1.32 -16.55
N THR A 35 8.40 -1.96 -16.34
CA THR A 35 7.25 -1.40 -15.62
C THR A 35 7.33 -1.63 -14.12
N LEU A 36 8.09 -2.61 -13.64
CA LEU A 36 8.38 -2.82 -12.21
C LEU A 36 8.99 -1.58 -11.55
N PRO A 37 9.94 -0.85 -12.16
CA PRO A 37 10.40 0.43 -11.63
C PRO A 37 9.40 1.58 -11.79
N PHE A 38 8.40 1.44 -12.67
CA PHE A 38 7.25 2.36 -12.73
C PHE A 38 6.25 2.08 -11.60
N LEU A 39 6.09 0.80 -11.23
CA LEU A 39 5.34 0.36 -10.04
C LEU A 39 6.11 0.64 -8.74
N SER A 40 7.45 0.59 -8.72
CA SER A 40 8.24 1.03 -7.56
C SER A 40 8.20 2.56 -7.41
N ASN A 41 7.93 3.27 -8.51
CA ASN A 41 7.50 4.67 -8.49
C ASN A 41 6.04 4.85 -8.05
N LEU A 42 5.29 3.83 -7.56
CA LEU A 42 4.05 4.09 -6.82
C LEU A 42 4.29 4.88 -5.53
N ASN A 43 5.54 4.97 -5.05
CA ASN A 43 5.95 5.96 -4.04
C ASN A 43 5.70 7.41 -4.49
N ARG A 44 5.36 7.64 -5.77
CA ARG A 44 4.87 8.91 -6.31
C ARG A 44 3.47 9.28 -5.80
N PHE A 45 2.70 8.32 -5.27
CA PHE A 45 1.47 8.57 -4.55
C PHE A 45 1.76 8.55 -3.04
N PRO A 46 2.16 9.68 -2.43
CA PRO A 46 2.56 9.75 -1.02
C PRO A 46 1.44 9.37 -0.02
N ILE A 47 0.21 9.23 -0.52
CA ILE A 47 -0.99 8.94 0.27
C ILE A 47 -1.13 7.44 0.56
N LEU A 48 -0.73 6.57 -0.38
CA LEU A 48 -0.89 5.11 -0.26
C LEU A 48 -0.10 4.50 0.91
N PRO A 49 1.20 4.76 1.09
CA PRO A 49 1.96 4.21 2.21
C PRO A 49 1.56 4.83 3.56
N LEU A 50 1.03 6.05 3.57
CA LEU A 50 0.51 6.70 4.77
C LEU A 50 -0.77 6.01 5.25
N LEU A 51 -1.72 5.82 4.34
CA LEU A 51 -2.99 5.14 4.63
C LEU A 51 -2.75 3.71 5.12
N LEU A 52 -1.84 2.97 4.46
CA LEU A 52 -1.46 1.63 4.88
C LEU A 52 -0.86 1.59 6.28
N LYS A 53 -0.04 2.59 6.66
CA LYS A 53 0.58 2.63 8.00
C LYS A 53 -0.45 2.83 9.11
N VAL A 54 -1.45 3.68 8.89
CA VAL A 54 -2.54 3.91 9.83
C VAL A 54 -3.37 2.62 9.99
N ILE A 55 -3.82 2.07 8.86
CA ILE A 55 -4.57 0.80 8.82
C ILE A 55 -3.78 -0.33 9.51
N LEU A 56 -2.48 -0.46 9.24
CA LEU A 56 -1.64 -1.49 9.86
C LEU A 56 -1.55 -1.35 11.37
N ASN A 57 -1.38 -0.12 11.88
CA ASN A 57 -1.29 0.11 13.32
C ASN A 57 -2.56 -0.31 14.06
N ASP A 58 -3.72 -0.04 13.46
CA ASP A 58 -5.01 -0.39 14.07
C ASP A 58 -5.28 -1.89 13.92
N VAL A 59 -5.00 -2.47 12.75
CA VAL A 59 -5.11 -3.92 12.51
C VAL A 59 -4.20 -4.72 13.44
N ILE A 60 -2.99 -4.27 13.77
CA ILE A 60 -2.06 -4.99 14.66
C ILE A 60 -2.65 -5.16 16.07
N LYS A 61 -3.25 -4.10 16.64
CA LYS A 61 -3.87 -4.16 17.99
C LYS A 61 -4.97 -5.20 18.04
N PHE A 62 -5.73 -5.30 16.95
CA PHE A 62 -6.85 -6.23 16.84
C PHE A 62 -6.43 -7.66 16.50
N MET A 63 -5.41 -7.82 15.66
CA MET A 63 -4.77 -9.11 15.42
C MET A 63 -4.23 -9.70 16.73
N ALA A 64 -3.73 -8.88 17.65
CA ALA A 64 -3.30 -9.36 18.96
C ALA A 64 -4.46 -9.98 19.77
N VAL A 65 -5.62 -9.31 19.82
CA VAL A 65 -6.83 -9.85 20.47
C VAL A 65 -7.28 -11.14 19.81
N TYR A 66 -7.31 -11.17 18.47
CA TYR A 66 -7.66 -12.36 17.69
C TYR A 66 -6.73 -13.55 18.00
N ILE A 67 -5.41 -13.35 18.06
CA ILE A 67 -4.44 -14.40 18.37
C ILE A 67 -4.68 -14.99 19.77
N VAL A 68 -5.02 -14.16 20.76
CA VAL A 68 -5.34 -14.65 22.12
C VAL A 68 -6.55 -15.58 22.09
N PHE A 69 -7.61 -15.21 21.36
CA PHE A 69 -8.79 -16.07 21.20
C PHE A 69 -8.47 -17.34 20.40
N LEU A 70 -7.70 -17.23 19.31
CA LEU A 70 -7.30 -18.37 18.48
C LEU A 70 -6.55 -19.42 19.31
N LEU A 71 -5.57 -19.00 20.11
CA LEU A 71 -4.80 -19.91 20.98
C LEU A 71 -5.68 -20.49 22.10
N GLY A 72 -6.53 -19.66 22.73
CA GLY A 72 -7.44 -20.11 23.79
C GLY A 72 -8.42 -21.20 23.33
N PHE A 73 -9.09 -20.97 22.19
CA PHE A 73 -9.97 -21.96 21.58
C PHE A 73 -9.21 -23.14 20.97
N GLY A 74 -8.01 -22.91 20.43
CA GLY A 74 -7.12 -23.95 19.91
C GLY A 74 -6.73 -24.98 20.99
N VAL A 75 -6.31 -24.51 22.16
CA VAL A 75 -5.99 -25.38 23.30
C VAL A 75 -7.23 -26.11 23.81
N ALA A 76 -8.37 -25.43 23.92
CA ALA A 76 -9.62 -26.04 24.37
C ALA A 76 -10.11 -27.15 23.43
N LEU A 77 -10.06 -26.91 22.12
CA LEU A 77 -10.46 -27.91 21.11
C LEU A 77 -9.46 -29.06 21.02
N ALA A 78 -8.16 -28.77 21.11
CA ALA A 78 -7.15 -29.83 21.12
C ALA A 78 -7.27 -30.75 22.34
N ALA A 79 -7.68 -30.23 23.50
CA ALA A 79 -7.95 -31.05 24.69
C ALA A 79 -9.18 -31.97 24.55
N LEU A 80 -10.07 -31.68 23.61
CA LEU A 80 -11.28 -32.46 23.33
C LEU A 80 -11.07 -33.56 22.27
N ILE A 81 -9.97 -33.48 21.50
CA ILE A 81 -9.60 -34.47 20.50
C ILE A 81 -8.85 -35.61 21.20
N GLU A 82 -9.25 -36.85 20.94
CA GLU A 82 -8.55 -38.00 21.52
C GLU A 82 -7.18 -38.19 20.87
N THR A 83 -6.15 -38.38 21.69
CA THR A 83 -4.81 -38.77 21.23
C THR A 83 -4.85 -40.18 20.69
N CYS A 84 -4.63 -40.34 19.39
CA CYS A 84 -4.74 -41.65 18.77
C CYS A 84 -3.66 -42.64 19.23
N PRO A 85 -4.01 -43.93 19.37
CA PRO A 85 -3.03 -44.99 19.55
C PRO A 85 -2.19 -45.18 18.28
N GLU A 86 -0.93 -45.61 18.45
CA GLU A 86 0.16 -45.55 17.46
C GLU A 86 -0.08 -46.30 16.12
N ASP A 87 -1.16 -47.08 15.97
CA ASP A 87 -1.33 -48.04 14.87
C ASP A 87 -2.51 -47.77 13.92
N SER A 88 -3.06 -46.55 13.85
CA SER A 88 -4.10 -46.24 12.86
C SER A 88 -3.92 -44.86 12.23
N LYS A 89 -4.40 -44.73 10.99
CA LYS A 89 -4.39 -43.50 10.16
C LYS A 89 -5.28 -42.41 10.77
N CYS A 90 -4.99 -41.99 12.00
CA CYS A 90 -5.58 -40.80 12.55
C CYS A 90 -5.01 -39.59 11.83
N SER A 91 -5.94 -38.76 11.36
CA SER A 91 -5.69 -37.51 10.67
C SER A 91 -4.82 -36.56 11.51
N ASN A 92 -4.22 -35.59 10.81
CA ASN A 92 -3.23 -34.59 11.22
C ASN A 92 -3.53 -33.76 12.50
N TYR A 93 -4.49 -34.10 13.35
CA TYR A 93 -4.91 -33.33 14.54
C TYR A 93 -4.11 -33.62 15.82
N SER A 94 -3.02 -34.39 15.74
CA SER A 94 -2.25 -34.79 16.92
C SER A 94 -1.46 -33.66 17.60
N THR A 95 -1.37 -32.49 16.97
CA THR A 95 -0.58 -31.35 17.47
C THR A 95 -1.43 -30.11 17.67
N LEU A 96 -1.19 -29.35 18.75
CA LEU A 96 -1.87 -28.07 19.00
C LEU A 96 -1.84 -27.14 17.78
N GLY A 97 -0.70 -27.06 17.10
CA GLY A 97 -0.52 -26.20 15.92
C GLY A 97 -1.37 -26.61 14.72
N SER A 98 -1.72 -27.89 14.56
CA SER A 98 -2.60 -28.30 13.44
C SER A 98 -4.06 -27.93 13.69
N VAL A 99 -4.53 -28.06 14.93
CA VAL A 99 -5.86 -27.56 15.35
C VAL A 99 -5.97 -26.05 15.17
N GLU A 100 -4.94 -25.30 15.56
CA GLU A 100 -4.89 -23.84 15.41
C GLU A 100 -4.88 -23.41 13.94
N VAL A 101 -4.09 -24.07 13.08
CA VAL A 101 -4.06 -23.79 11.63
C VAL A 101 -5.40 -24.08 10.98
N GLU A 102 -6.11 -25.10 11.45
CA GLU A 102 -7.42 -25.42 10.93
C GLU A 102 -8.49 -24.42 11.35
N LEU A 103 -8.48 -23.98 12.61
CA LEU A 103 -9.31 -22.87 13.07
C LEU A 103 -9.04 -21.58 12.29
N PHE A 104 -7.79 -21.34 11.91
CA PHE A 104 -7.43 -20.23 11.03
C PHE A 104 -7.99 -20.42 9.60
N ARG A 105 -7.87 -21.62 9.02
CA ARG A 105 -8.47 -21.93 7.71
C ARG A 105 -9.98 -21.76 7.73
N LEU A 106 -10.63 -22.16 8.83
CA LEU A 106 -12.05 -21.99 9.04
C LEU A 106 -12.45 -20.50 9.05
N THR A 107 -11.69 -19.63 9.71
CA THR A 107 -11.97 -18.17 9.70
C THR A 107 -11.83 -17.53 8.33
N LEU A 108 -10.97 -18.08 7.45
CA LEU A 108 -10.83 -17.62 6.07
C LEU A 108 -11.89 -18.19 5.11
N GLY A 109 -12.70 -19.15 5.57
CA GLY A 109 -13.63 -19.91 4.72
C GLY A 109 -12.95 -20.96 3.84
N LEU A 110 -11.71 -21.34 4.16
CA LEU A 110 -10.93 -22.37 3.46
C LEU A 110 -10.91 -23.72 4.21
N GLY A 111 -11.45 -23.76 5.42
CA GLY A 111 -11.53 -24.97 6.24
C GLY A 111 -12.72 -25.83 5.83
N ASP A 112 -12.53 -27.14 5.80
CA ASP A 112 -13.64 -28.08 5.72
C ASP A 112 -14.14 -28.36 7.13
N LEU A 113 -15.46 -28.35 7.32
CA LEU A 113 -16.10 -28.60 8.61
C LEU A 113 -16.38 -30.11 8.74
N ASP A 114 -15.34 -30.93 8.61
CA ASP A 114 -15.48 -32.34 8.90
C ASP A 114 -15.64 -32.50 10.41
N ILE A 115 -16.83 -32.91 10.84
CA ILE A 115 -17.14 -33.21 12.23
C ILE A 115 -16.14 -34.28 12.67
N ASN A 116 -15.16 -33.89 13.49
CA ASN A 116 -14.07 -34.80 13.87
C ASN A 116 -14.67 -35.99 14.63
N GLU A 117 -14.75 -37.15 13.97
CA GLU A 117 -15.30 -38.39 14.52
C GLU A 117 -14.51 -38.89 15.74
N ASN A 118 -13.31 -38.34 15.96
CA ASN A 118 -12.39 -38.65 17.05
C ASN A 118 -12.53 -37.73 18.28
N ALA A 119 -13.57 -36.90 18.34
CA ALA A 119 -13.83 -36.04 19.49
C ALA A 119 -14.50 -36.81 20.63
N LYS A 120 -13.92 -36.73 21.84
CA LYS A 120 -14.47 -37.40 23.03
C LYS A 120 -15.88 -36.94 23.39
N TYR A 121 -16.19 -35.67 23.11
CA TYR A 121 -17.50 -35.06 23.31
C TYR A 121 -17.91 -34.26 22.07
N PRO A 122 -18.55 -34.88 21.06
CA PRO A 122 -18.83 -34.24 19.78
C PRO A 122 -19.78 -33.03 19.90
N ILE A 123 -20.73 -33.07 20.84
CA ILE A 123 -21.66 -31.97 21.10
C ILE A 123 -20.92 -30.75 21.68
N LEU A 124 -20.00 -30.97 22.63
CA LEU A 124 -19.22 -29.90 23.25
C LEU A 124 -18.23 -29.29 22.24
N PHE A 125 -17.61 -30.13 21.41
CA PHE A 125 -16.75 -29.71 20.31
C PHE A 125 -17.49 -28.81 19.33
N LEU A 126 -18.69 -29.22 18.89
CA LEU A 126 -19.52 -28.43 17.98
C LEU A 126 -19.96 -27.09 18.59
N LEU A 127 -20.35 -27.08 19.87
CA LEU A 127 -20.72 -25.84 20.57
C LEU A 127 -19.54 -24.87 20.67
N LEU A 128 -18.33 -25.35 21.02
CA LEU A 128 -17.13 -24.54 21.06
C LEU A 128 -16.80 -23.97 19.67
N LEU A 129 -16.90 -24.79 18.62
CA LEU A 129 -16.65 -24.38 17.24
C LEU A 129 -17.62 -23.29 16.78
N ILE A 130 -18.93 -23.47 17.01
CA ILE A 130 -19.95 -22.46 16.67
C ILE A 130 -19.70 -21.16 17.45
N SER A 131 -19.41 -21.28 18.76
CA SER A 131 -19.13 -20.11 19.59
C SER A 131 -17.90 -19.34 19.10
N TYR A 132 -16.85 -20.04 18.66
CA TYR A 132 -15.66 -19.44 18.08
C TYR A 132 -15.97 -18.69 16.78
N VAL A 133 -16.76 -19.27 15.86
CA VAL A 133 -17.15 -18.61 14.61
C VAL A 133 -17.96 -17.34 14.87
N VAL A 134 -18.92 -17.39 15.81
CA VAL A 134 -19.72 -16.20 16.17
C VAL A 134 -18.85 -15.12 16.83
N LEU A 135 -17.99 -15.50 17.79
CA LEU A 135 -17.10 -14.54 18.47
C LEU A 135 -16.10 -13.90 17.52
N THR A 136 -15.49 -14.67 16.61
CA THR A 136 -14.56 -14.13 15.61
C THR A 136 -15.27 -13.19 14.65
N PHE A 137 -16.50 -13.49 14.22
CA PHE A 137 -17.28 -12.57 13.39
C PHE A 137 -17.60 -11.26 14.12
N VAL A 138 -18.01 -11.31 15.38
CA VAL A 138 -18.25 -10.11 16.21
C VAL A 138 -16.96 -9.30 16.39
N LEU A 139 -15.83 -9.97 16.65
CA LEU A 139 -14.52 -9.31 16.76
C LEU A 139 -14.14 -8.63 15.44
N LEU A 140 -14.24 -9.32 14.31
CA LEU A 140 -13.91 -8.76 12.99
C LEU A 140 -14.83 -7.59 12.62
N LEU A 141 -16.13 -7.66 12.94
CA LEU A 141 -17.05 -6.54 12.74
C LEU A 141 -16.70 -5.33 13.61
N ASN A 142 -16.35 -5.56 14.87
CA ASN A 142 -15.91 -4.50 15.78
C ASN A 142 -14.65 -3.79 15.23
N MET A 143 -13.79 -4.51 14.50
CA MET A 143 -12.59 -3.92 13.87
C MET A 143 -12.91 -3.13 12.62
N LEU A 144 -13.81 -3.65 11.79
CA LEU A 144 -14.23 -2.96 10.57
C LEU A 144 -14.86 -1.60 10.89
N ILE A 145 -15.66 -1.54 11.97
CA ILE A 145 -16.30 -0.32 12.45
C ILE A 145 -15.28 0.63 13.08
N ALA A 146 -14.41 0.13 13.97
CA ALA A 146 -13.38 0.96 14.60
C ALA A 146 -12.41 1.56 13.57
N LEU A 147 -12.07 0.79 12.53
CA LEU A 147 -11.21 1.23 11.45
C LEU A 147 -11.86 2.36 10.63
N MET A 148 -13.16 2.32 10.35
CA MET A 148 -13.83 3.43 9.65
C MET A 148 -14.18 4.61 10.56
N GLY A 149 -14.32 4.38 11.87
CA GLY A 149 -14.71 5.40 12.84
C GLY A 149 -13.61 6.40 13.18
N GLU A 150 -12.40 5.93 13.52
CA GLU A 150 -11.28 6.83 13.90
C GLU A 150 -10.48 7.31 12.69
N THR A 151 -10.29 6.46 11.65
CA THR A 151 -9.48 6.88 10.51
C THR A 151 -10.11 8.01 9.70
N VAL A 152 -11.43 8.12 9.58
CA VAL A 152 -12.03 9.13 8.69
C VAL A 152 -11.92 10.55 9.26
N GLU A 153 -11.99 10.72 10.59
CA GLU A 153 -11.99 12.03 11.24
C GLU A 153 -10.56 12.53 11.53
N ASP A 154 -9.66 11.65 11.99
CA ASP A 154 -8.27 12.02 12.29
C ASP A 154 -7.39 12.14 11.04
N ILE A 155 -7.67 11.36 9.98
CA ILE A 155 -7.02 11.55 8.68
C ILE A 155 -7.30 12.96 8.17
N SER A 156 -8.44 13.60 8.46
CA SER A 156 -8.69 14.93 7.90
C SER A 156 -7.73 16.01 8.41
N LYS A 157 -7.24 15.95 9.65
CA LYS A 157 -6.41 17.02 10.25
C LYS A 157 -4.92 16.66 10.27
N GLU A 158 -4.58 15.42 10.64
CA GLU A 158 -3.17 15.01 10.77
C GLU A 158 -2.57 14.58 9.42
N SER A 159 -3.39 14.08 8.47
CA SER A 159 -2.88 13.68 7.15
C SER A 159 -2.38 14.86 6.33
N GLU A 160 -2.87 16.08 6.54
CA GLU A 160 -2.42 17.23 5.76
C GLU A 160 -0.95 17.55 6.06
N HIS A 161 -0.56 17.56 7.33
CA HIS A 161 0.83 17.78 7.73
C HIS A 161 1.75 16.67 7.23
N ILE A 162 1.32 15.41 7.37
CA ILE A 162 2.11 14.27 6.90
C ILE A 162 2.22 14.27 5.36
N TRP A 163 1.15 14.61 4.65
CA TRP A 163 1.15 14.75 3.20
C TRP A 163 2.05 15.89 2.74
N ARG A 164 2.00 17.06 3.40
CA ARG A 164 2.89 18.20 3.13
C ARG A 164 4.36 17.80 3.35
N LEU A 165 4.65 17.05 4.42
CA LEU A 165 6.00 16.56 4.72
C LEU A 165 6.50 15.55 3.66
N GLN A 166 5.67 14.56 3.32
CA GLN A 166 5.96 13.57 2.28
C GLN A 166 6.22 14.25 0.93
N ARG A 167 5.35 15.20 0.56
CA ARG A 167 5.49 16.00 -0.66
C ARG A 167 6.80 16.79 -0.66
N ALA A 168 7.13 17.48 0.43
CA ALA A 168 8.37 18.25 0.55
C ALA A 168 9.61 17.33 0.41
N ARG A 169 9.58 16.16 1.06
CA ARG A 169 10.65 15.16 0.93
C ARG A 169 10.85 14.71 -0.51
N THR A 170 9.78 14.34 -1.20
CA THR A 170 9.84 13.96 -2.62
C THR A 170 10.36 15.09 -3.51
N ILE A 171 9.97 16.34 -3.24
CA ILE A 171 10.46 17.51 -3.99
C ILE A 171 11.98 17.65 -3.81
N VAL A 172 12.48 17.60 -2.57
CA VAL A 172 13.91 17.72 -2.27
C VAL A 172 14.72 16.56 -2.85
N GLU A 173 14.23 15.33 -2.73
CA GLU A 173 14.86 14.15 -3.33
C GLU A 173 14.92 14.28 -4.87
N THR A 174 13.85 14.79 -5.48
CA THR A 174 13.82 15.08 -6.92
C THR A 174 14.83 16.17 -7.28
N GLU A 175 14.88 17.28 -6.53
CA GLU A 175 15.82 18.38 -6.78
C GLU A 175 17.29 17.93 -6.71
N LYS A 176 17.62 17.00 -5.79
CA LYS A 176 18.97 16.44 -5.67
C LYS A 176 19.37 15.58 -6.87
N LEU A 177 18.40 14.95 -7.54
CA LEU A 177 18.62 14.14 -8.75
C LEU A 177 18.75 14.99 -10.02
N LEU A 178 18.40 16.29 -9.96
CA LEU A 178 18.48 17.17 -11.13
C LEU A 178 19.94 17.55 -11.48
N PRO A 179 20.32 17.47 -12.77
CA PRO A 179 21.58 18.01 -13.26
C PRO A 179 21.78 19.50 -12.94
N LYS A 180 23.03 19.93 -12.72
CA LYS A 180 23.40 21.31 -12.35
C LYS A 180 22.86 22.38 -13.31
N PHE A 181 22.74 22.08 -14.60
CA PHE A 181 22.21 23.01 -15.60
C PHE A 181 20.71 23.27 -15.40
N LEU A 182 19.92 22.23 -15.08
CA LEU A 182 18.49 22.38 -14.77
C LEU A 182 18.30 23.10 -13.45
N ARG A 183 19.14 22.83 -12.45
CA ARG A 183 19.06 23.48 -11.15
C ARG A 183 19.22 25.00 -11.22
N LYS A 184 20.13 25.49 -12.07
CA LYS A 184 20.27 26.94 -12.33
C LYS A 184 19.04 27.54 -13.01
N LYS A 185 18.40 26.78 -13.92
CA LYS A 185 17.19 27.23 -14.63
C LYS A 185 15.97 27.30 -13.71
N PHE A 186 15.89 26.43 -12.70
CA PHE A 186 14.79 26.36 -11.74
C PHE A 186 15.07 27.08 -10.40
N GLN A 187 16.08 27.96 -10.34
CA GLN A 187 16.27 28.81 -9.17
C GLN A 187 15.07 29.76 -9.01
N LEU A 188 14.37 29.62 -7.89
CA LEU A 188 13.26 30.49 -7.49
C LEU A 188 13.85 31.64 -6.64
N GLY A 189 13.78 32.86 -7.16
CA GLY A 189 14.24 34.06 -6.45
C GLY A 189 14.86 35.08 -7.39
N GLU A 190 14.82 36.34 -6.97
CA GLU A 190 15.45 37.48 -7.66
C GLU A 190 16.48 38.11 -6.73
N TRP A 191 17.52 38.70 -7.30
CA TRP A 191 18.49 39.46 -6.50
C TRP A 191 17.86 40.78 -6.09
N CYS A 192 17.77 41.02 -4.78
CA CYS A 192 17.24 42.27 -4.24
C CYS A 192 18.30 42.97 -3.39
N LYS A 193 18.40 44.29 -3.55
CA LYS A 193 19.24 45.16 -2.72
C LYS A 193 18.46 45.50 -1.46
N VAL A 194 18.90 44.98 -0.31
CA VAL A 194 18.25 45.20 1.00
C VAL A 194 18.86 46.41 1.71
N ALA A 195 20.15 46.65 1.49
CA ALA A 195 20.88 47.82 1.99
C ALA A 195 21.97 48.21 0.99
N ASP A 196 22.65 49.34 1.25
CA ASP A 196 23.62 49.92 0.30
C ASP A 196 24.75 48.99 -0.15
N ASN A 197 25.11 48.01 0.69
CA ASN A 197 26.14 47.03 0.38
C ASN A 197 25.70 45.58 0.63
N ASP A 198 24.39 45.31 0.69
CA ASP A 198 23.84 43.99 1.01
C ASP A 198 22.81 43.55 -0.06
N THR A 199 23.26 42.69 -0.98
CA THR A 199 22.43 42.05 -2.00
C THR A 199 22.19 40.60 -1.61
N ARG A 200 20.92 40.21 -1.56
CA ARG A 200 20.51 38.85 -1.19
C ARG A 200 19.56 38.29 -2.23
N LEU A 201 19.55 36.97 -2.38
CA LEU A 201 18.54 36.29 -3.17
C LEU A 201 17.24 36.30 -2.38
N CYS A 202 16.24 37.02 -2.87
CA CYS A 202 14.97 37.19 -2.22
C CYS A 202 13.84 36.53 -3.03
N LEU A 203 12.85 36.02 -2.30
CA LEU A 203 11.63 35.49 -2.89
C LEU A 203 10.51 36.49 -2.62
N ARG A 204 9.88 37.02 -3.66
CA ARG A 204 8.73 37.91 -3.53
C ARG A 204 7.48 37.10 -3.18
N ILE A 205 6.82 37.46 -2.09
CA ILE A 205 5.55 36.86 -1.63
C ILE A 205 4.58 38.02 -1.40
N ASN A 206 3.42 37.95 -2.05
CA ASN A 206 2.37 38.95 -1.87
C ASN A 206 1.37 38.42 -0.82
N GLU A 207 1.19 39.15 0.28
CA GLU A 207 0.21 38.85 1.33
C GLU A 207 -0.84 39.95 1.40
N VAL A 208 -2.12 39.58 1.51
CA VAL A 208 -3.22 40.52 1.73
C VAL A 208 -3.90 40.16 3.06
N LYS A 209 -3.83 41.07 4.04
CA LYS A 209 -4.44 40.90 5.37
C LYS A 209 -5.55 41.91 5.59
N TRP A 210 -6.81 41.48 5.49
CA TRP A 210 -8.00 42.34 5.66
C TRP A 210 -8.32 42.67 7.13
N THR A 211 -7.67 42.01 8.08
CA THR A 211 -7.94 42.11 9.53
C THR A 211 -6.97 43.02 10.29
N GLU A 212 -5.87 43.44 9.67
CA GLU A 212 -4.84 44.28 10.28
C GLU A 212 -4.69 45.60 9.52
N TRP A 213 -5.04 46.73 10.16
CA TRP A 213 -4.72 48.06 9.64
C TRP A 213 -3.42 48.54 10.27
N LYS A 214 -2.29 48.40 9.55
CA LYS A 214 -0.97 48.89 10.02
C LYS A 214 -0.77 50.35 9.62
N THR A 215 -0.46 51.19 10.61
CA THR A 215 -0.16 52.62 10.44
C THR A 215 1.32 52.90 10.16
N HIS A 216 2.21 51.99 10.53
CA HIS A 216 3.64 52.04 10.22
C HIS A 216 3.95 51.11 9.07
N VAL A 217 4.65 51.64 8.05
CA VAL A 217 5.03 50.85 6.89
C VAL A 217 6.52 50.96 6.61
N SER A 218 7.21 49.84 6.79
CA SER A 218 8.60 49.65 6.37
C SER A 218 8.57 49.05 4.97
N PHE A 219 8.44 49.89 3.93
CA PHE A 219 8.52 49.46 2.54
C PHE A 219 9.97 49.53 2.05
N ILE A 220 10.38 48.53 1.26
CA ILE A 220 11.70 48.51 0.60
C ILE A 220 11.66 49.35 -0.69
N ASN A 221 10.51 49.41 -1.36
CA ASN A 221 10.25 50.25 -2.53
C ASN A 221 9.07 51.17 -2.28
N GLU A 222 9.17 52.43 -2.71
CA GLU A 222 8.11 53.44 -2.57
C GLU A 222 6.93 53.16 -3.52
N ASP A 223 7.18 52.55 -4.69
CA ASP A 223 6.14 52.21 -5.66
C ASP A 223 5.58 50.78 -5.45
N PRO A 224 4.25 50.61 -5.42
CA PRO A 224 3.60 49.33 -5.16
C PRO A 224 3.57 48.36 -6.37
N GLY A 225 4.13 48.77 -7.52
CA GLY A 225 4.15 47.98 -8.75
C GLY A 225 5.47 47.24 -8.99
N PRO A 226 5.48 46.19 -9.84
CA PRO A 226 6.74 45.67 -10.37
C PRO A 226 7.42 46.79 -11.17
N THR A 227 8.54 47.30 -10.65
CA THR A 227 9.42 48.21 -11.38
C THR A 227 9.89 47.49 -12.63
N GLY A 228 9.40 47.91 -13.80
CA GLY A 228 9.81 47.34 -15.07
C GLY A 228 11.33 47.44 -15.22
N ASN A 229 11.93 46.40 -15.78
CA ASN A 229 13.36 46.35 -16.10
C ASN A 229 13.76 47.58 -16.94
N GLU A 230 14.32 48.60 -16.29
CA GLU A 230 15.16 49.57 -16.99
C GLU A 230 16.50 48.90 -17.26
N HIS A 231 16.61 48.40 -18.50
CA HIS A 231 17.85 47.99 -19.11
C HIS A 231 18.89 49.11 -19.02
N ILE A 232 20.03 48.82 -18.38
CA ILE A 232 21.35 49.35 -18.76
C ILE A 232 22.32 48.19 -18.76
#